data_AF-A0A3C0CY52-F1
#
_entry.id   AF-A0A3C0CY52-F1
#
_cell.length_a   1.000
_cell.length_b   1.000
_cell.length_c   1.000
_cell.angle_alpha   90.00
_cell.angle_beta   90.00
_cell.angle_gamma   90.00
#
_symmetry.space_group_name_H-M   'P 1'
#
loop_
_entity.id
_entity.type
_entity.pdbx_description
1 polymer ?
#
loop_
_entity_poly.entity_id
_entity_poly.type
_entity_poly.pdbx_seq_one_letter_code
_entity_poly.pdbx_strand_id
1 'polypeptide(L)'
;AAGLAFIGFGMWTLRGDSLEDENGAGKKVKSPFMLVAITFFLAELGDKTMLSTITLATDGPFIPVWIGSTLGMVLSDGLAIIAGMVMGKNLPERAIKIGAACIFFAFGIYKTLLGAVNLPPLAWILGVAVIGIVYHFMFRTQSPAEESAVHEKAEVA
;
A
#
# COMPACT_ATOMS: atom_id res chain seq x y z
N ALA A 1 10.10 8.79 -10.11
CA ALA A 1 9.44 8.95 -8.80
C ALA A 1 8.55 7.76 -8.43
N ALA A 2 7.43 7.51 -9.12
CA ALA A 2 6.49 6.43 -8.77
C ALA A 2 7.11 5.01 -8.71
N GLY A 3 8.03 4.65 -9.63
CA GLY A 3 8.69 3.34 -9.62
C GLY A 3 9.53 3.07 -8.36
N LEU A 4 10.24 4.08 -7.85
CA LEU A 4 11.01 3.99 -6.61
C LEU A 4 10.10 3.83 -5.39
N ALA A 5 8.96 4.52 -5.38
CA ALA A 5 7.95 4.38 -4.33
C ALA A 5 7.40 2.95 -4.29
N PHE A 6 7.08 2.35 -5.44
CA PHE A 6 6.63 0.97 -5.53
C PHE A 6 7.68 -0.06 -5.04
N ILE A 7 8.96 0.17 -5.34
CA ILE A 7 10.06 -0.68 -4.81
C ILE A 7 10.16 -0.54 -3.28
N GLY A 8 10.06 0.69 -2.77
CA GLY A 8 10.03 0.96 -1.32
C GLY A 8 8.86 0.26 -0.62
N PHE A 9 7.65 0.35 -1.19
CA PHE A 9 6.47 -0.36 -0.68
C PHE A 9 6.64 -1.88 -0.75
N GLY A 10 7.19 -2.44 -1.84
CA GLY A 10 7.47 -3.88 -1.94
C GLY A 10 8.41 -4.38 -0.83
N MET A 11 9.45 -3.60 -0.51
CA MET A 11 10.34 -3.90 0.61
C MET A 11 9.62 -3.78 1.98
N TRP A 12 8.80 -2.75 2.19
CA TRP A 12 7.98 -2.63 3.41
C TRP A 12 7.06 -3.83 3.57
N THR A 13 6.34 -4.20 2.51
CA THR A 13 5.43 -5.35 2.53
C THR A 13 6.15 -6.63 2.93
N LEU A 14 7.42 -6.84 2.54
CA LEU A 14 8.21 -7.99 3.00
C LEU A 14 8.64 -7.91 4.46
N ARG A 15 8.91 -6.72 5.01
CA ARG A 15 9.18 -6.54 6.45
C ARG A 15 8.02 -7.08 7.26
N GLY A 16 6.80 -6.59 6.96
CA GLY A 16 5.52 -6.89 7.60
C GLY A 16 5.60 -7.24 9.09
N ASP A 17 5.16 -6.31 9.92
CA ASP A 17 5.10 -6.48 11.37
C ASP A 17 4.36 -7.78 11.74
N SER A 18 4.99 -8.56 12.62
CA SER A 18 4.28 -9.57 13.39
C SER A 18 3.20 -8.84 14.20
N LEU A 19 1.98 -9.36 14.15
CA LEU A 19 1.00 -9.11 15.18
C LEU A 19 1.55 -9.74 16.46
N GLU A 20 2.49 -9.06 17.12
CA GLU A 20 2.73 -9.35 18.52
C GLU A 20 1.42 -9.06 19.23
N ASP A 21 0.93 -10.09 19.92
CA ASP A 21 -0.26 -10.06 20.75
C ASP A 21 -0.09 -9.00 21.85
N GLU A 22 -0.27 -7.72 21.50
CA GLU A 22 -0.47 -6.65 22.47
C GLU A 22 -1.86 -6.86 23.07
N ASN A 23 -1.87 -7.68 24.12
CA ASN A 23 -2.96 -7.80 25.08
C ASN A 23 -3.47 -6.40 25.48
N GLY A 24 -4.52 -5.94 24.80
CA GLY A 24 -5.06 -4.60 25.09
C GLY A 24 -6.14 -4.14 24.12
N ALA A 25 -7.27 -4.85 24.09
CA ALA A 25 -8.55 -4.36 23.54
C ALA A 25 -8.47 -3.75 22.13
N GLY A 26 -8.76 -4.58 21.12
CA GLY A 26 -9.05 -4.12 19.76
C GLY A 26 -9.87 -2.83 19.82
N LYS A 27 -9.24 -1.72 19.43
CA LYS A 27 -9.83 -0.39 19.47
C LYS A 27 -11.18 -0.52 18.77
N LYS A 28 -12.28 -0.48 19.53
CA LYS A 28 -13.61 -0.58 18.94
C LYS A 28 -13.73 0.59 17.97
N VAL A 29 -13.62 0.30 16.68
CA VAL A 29 -13.83 1.29 15.63
C VAL A 29 -15.29 1.67 15.76
N LYS A 30 -15.56 2.84 16.35
CA LYS A 30 -16.94 3.28 16.66
C LYS A 30 -17.80 3.41 15.40
N SER A 31 -17.17 3.57 14.23
CA SER A 31 -17.84 3.59 12.94
C SER A 31 -16.93 3.01 11.84
N PRO A 32 -17.03 1.69 11.56
CA PRO A 32 -16.28 1.05 10.47
C PRO A 32 -16.59 1.68 9.11
N PHE A 33 -17.85 2.07 8.89
CA PHE A 33 -18.28 2.77 7.69
C PHE A 33 -17.51 4.08 7.49
N MET A 34 -17.41 4.90 8.53
CA MET A 34 -16.71 6.19 8.43
C MET A 34 -15.21 6.01 8.21
N LEU A 35 -14.60 4.97 8.80
CA LEU A 35 -13.19 4.64 8.59
C LEU A 35 -12.94 4.28 7.12
N VAL A 36 -13.74 3.37 6.56
CA VAL A 36 -13.62 2.97 5.15
C VAL A 36 -13.90 4.16 4.23
N ALA A 37 -14.96 4.93 4.49
CA ALA A 37 -15.30 6.10 3.68
C ALA A 37 -14.18 7.15 3.65
N ILE A 38 -13.62 7.51 4.81
CA ILE A 38 -12.52 8.47 4.89
C ILE A 38 -11.27 7.91 4.22
N THR A 39 -10.92 6.64 4.47
CA THR A 39 -9.73 6.01 3.91
C THR A 39 -9.80 5.94 2.38
N PHE A 40 -10.96 5.51 1.85
CA PHE A 40 -11.21 5.43 0.42
C PHE A 40 -11.22 6.83 -0.22
N PHE A 41 -11.90 7.79 0.42
CA PHE A 41 -11.89 9.18 -0.05
C PHE A 41 -10.48 9.75 -0.13
N LEU A 42 -9.66 9.58 0.93
CA LEU A 42 -8.27 10.03 0.92
C LEU A 42 -7.40 9.30 -0.12
N ALA A 43 -7.68 8.02 -0.38
CA ALA A 43 -6.95 7.23 -1.38
C ALA A 43 -7.29 7.65 -2.82
N GLU A 44 -8.55 7.99 -3.10
CA GLU A 44 -9.04 8.37 -4.43
C GLU A 44 -8.91 9.89 -4.71
N LEU A 45 -8.72 10.71 -3.67
CA LEU A 45 -8.59 12.16 -3.81
C LEU A 45 -7.36 12.54 -4.64
N GLY A 46 -7.61 13.10 -5.82
CA GLY A 46 -6.55 13.50 -6.75
C GLY A 46 -5.99 12.35 -7.58
N ASP A 47 -6.65 11.19 -7.61
CA ASP A 47 -6.27 10.13 -8.54
C ASP A 47 -6.56 10.52 -9.99
N LYS A 48 -5.85 9.86 -10.92
CA LYS A 48 -6.06 10.02 -12.36
C LYS A 48 -7.49 9.75 -12.78
N THR A 49 -8.20 8.87 -12.09
CA THR A 49 -9.61 8.60 -12.34
C THR A 49 -10.45 9.87 -12.15
N MET A 50 -10.15 10.68 -11.13
CA MET A 50 -10.81 11.97 -10.89
C MET A 50 -10.56 12.97 -12.03
N LEU A 51 -9.30 13.09 -12.48
CA LEU A 51 -8.95 13.96 -13.62
C LEU A 51 -9.63 13.51 -14.92
N SER A 52 -9.71 12.19 -15.14
CA SER A 52 -10.40 11.62 -16.29
C SER A 52 -11.90 11.94 -16.25
N THR A 53 -12.55 11.79 -15.10
CA THR A 53 -13.98 12.11 -14.95
C THR A 53 -14.25 13.60 -15.13
N ILE A 54 -13.41 14.49 -14.60
CA ILE A 54 -13.56 15.94 -14.78
C ILE A 54 -13.41 16.32 -16.27
N THR A 55 -12.42 15.74 -16.96
CA THR A 55 -12.22 15.97 -18.40
C THR A 55 -13.45 15.51 -19.18
N LEU A 56 -13.94 14.30 -18.90
CA LEU A 56 -15.13 13.75 -19.56
C LEU A 56 -16.40 14.55 -19.24
N ALA A 57 -16.52 15.09 -18.03
CA ALA A 57 -17.65 15.93 -17.62
C ALA A 57 -17.61 17.34 -18.25
N THR A 58 -16.44 17.80 -18.69
CA THR A 58 -16.28 19.08 -19.38
C THR A 58 -16.66 18.95 -20.86
N ASP A 59 -16.32 17.82 -21.49
CA ASP A 59 -16.57 17.58 -22.91
C ASP A 59 -17.94 16.90 -23.19
N GLY A 60 -18.53 16.24 -22.20
CA GLY A 60 -19.75 15.44 -22.34
C GLY A 60 -20.96 15.94 -21.53
N PRO A 61 -22.16 15.39 -21.79
CA PRO A 61 -23.35 15.70 -20.99
C PRO A 61 -23.18 15.21 -19.54
N PHE A 62 -23.46 16.11 -18.58
CA PHE A 62 -23.25 15.87 -17.14
C PHE A 62 -23.90 14.60 -16.61
N ILE A 63 -25.18 14.35 -16.97
CA ILE A 63 -25.97 13.25 -16.40
C ILE A 63 -25.39 11.86 -16.75
N PRO A 64 -25.11 11.53 -18.04
CA PRO A 64 -24.45 10.27 -18.39
C PRO A 64 -23.06 10.09 -17.75
N VAL A 65 -22.27 11.15 -17.65
CA VAL A 65 -20.92 11.07 -17.05
C VAL A 65 -21.01 10.78 -15.55
N TRP A 66 -21.92 11.46 -14.84
CA TRP A 66 -22.12 11.24 -13.41
C TRP A 66 -22.60 9.82 -13.10
N ILE A 67 -23.59 9.33 -13.85
CA ILE A 67 -24.12 7.96 -13.69
C ILE A 67 -23.05 6.93 -14.07
N GLY A 68 -22.39 7.10 -15.22
CA GLY A 68 -21.38 6.17 -15.71
C GLY A 68 -20.17 6.05 -14.78
N SER A 69 -19.64 7.19 -14.30
CA SER A 69 -18.51 7.21 -13.36
C SER A 69 -18.87 6.57 -12.02
N THR A 70 -20.05 6.87 -11.49
CA THR A 70 -20.50 6.30 -10.20
C THR A 70 -20.69 4.79 -10.32
N LEU A 71 -21.38 4.34 -11.38
CA LEU A 71 -21.63 2.92 -11.59
C LEU A 71 -20.33 2.16 -11.86
N GLY A 72 -19.42 2.73 -12.65
CA GLY A 72 -18.12 2.13 -12.93
C GLY A 72 -17.29 1.90 -11.67
N MET A 73 -17.23 2.89 -10.77
CA MET A 73 -16.51 2.77 -9.50
C MET A 73 -17.13 1.71 -8.59
N VAL A 74 -18.45 1.75 -8.37
CA VAL A 74 -19.16 0.77 -7.53
C VAL A 74 -18.97 -0.66 -8.07
N LEU A 75 -19.03 -0.85 -9.39
CA LEU A 75 -18.81 -2.15 -10.01
C LEU A 75 -17.35 -2.60 -9.86
N SER A 76 -16.38 -1.72 -10.06
CA SER A 76 -14.95 -2.03 -9.90
C SER A 76 -14.64 -2.49 -8.47
N ASP A 77 -15.07 -1.73 -7.47
CA ASP A 77 -14.85 -2.07 -6.06
C ASP A 77 -15.61 -3.32 -5.64
N GLY A 78 -16.86 -3.46 -6.11
CA GLY A 78 -17.69 -4.65 -5.86
C GLY A 78 -17.03 -5.92 -6.39
N LEU A 79 -16.49 -5.88 -7.61
CA LEU A 79 -15.74 -7.00 -8.19
C LEU A 79 -14.46 -7.30 -7.41
N ALA A 80 -13.72 -6.28 -6.97
CA ALA A 80 -12.53 -6.45 -6.15
C ALA A 80 -12.86 -7.14 -4.80
N ILE A 81 -13.95 -6.74 -4.15
CA ILE A 81 -14.41 -7.34 -2.90
C ILE A 81 -14.82 -8.81 -3.11
N ILE A 82 -15.58 -9.11 -4.17
CA ILE A 82 -15.98 -10.50 -4.50
C ILE A 82 -14.74 -11.36 -4.77
N ALA A 83 -13.80 -10.88 -5.58
CA ALA A 83 -12.55 -11.57 -5.85
C ALA A 83 -11.73 -11.81 -4.56
N GLY A 84 -11.63 -10.79 -3.70
CA GLY A 84 -10.97 -10.88 -2.40
C GLY A 84 -11.63 -11.90 -1.46
N MET A 85 -12.96 -11.94 -1.40
CA MET A 85 -13.70 -12.93 -0.60
C MET A 85 -13.51 -14.36 -1.09
N VAL A 86 -13.48 -14.58 -2.40
CA VAL A 86 -13.26 -15.91 -3.00
C VAL A 86 -11.84 -16.40 -2.74
N MET A 87 -10.83 -15.53 -2.91
CA MET A 87 -9.43 -15.88 -2.69
C MET A 87 -9.09 -15.99 -1.19
N GLY A 88 -9.63 -15.11 -0.35
CA GLY A 88 -9.30 -15.03 1.08
C GLY A 88 -9.66 -16.27 1.91
N LYS A 89 -10.56 -17.14 1.43
CA LYS A 89 -10.96 -18.36 2.14
C LYS A 89 -9.85 -19.41 2.29
N ASN A 90 -8.83 -19.40 1.43
CA ASN A 90 -7.79 -20.43 1.39
C ASN A 90 -6.36 -19.86 1.37
N LEU A 91 -6.17 -18.53 1.43
CA LEU A 91 -4.86 -17.92 1.27
C LEU A 91 -4.19 -17.68 2.64
N PRO A 92 -3.06 -18.35 2.94
CA PRO A 92 -2.28 -18.02 4.13
C PRO A 92 -1.73 -16.60 4.01
N GLU A 93 -1.72 -15.84 5.12
CA GLU A 93 -1.29 -14.43 5.16
C GLU A 93 0.09 -14.22 4.52
N ARG A 94 0.98 -15.21 4.68
CA ARG A 94 2.32 -15.21 4.08
C ARG A 94 2.27 -15.20 2.54
N ALA A 95 1.32 -15.90 1.92
CA ALA A 95 1.15 -15.90 0.48
C ALA A 95 0.63 -14.55 -0.03
N ILE A 96 -0.26 -13.90 0.72
CA ILE A 96 -0.75 -12.54 0.40
C ILE A 96 0.40 -11.53 0.49
N LYS A 97 1.20 -11.59 1.57
CA LYS A 97 2.37 -10.73 1.79
C LYS A 97 3.40 -10.86 0.65
N ILE A 98 3.76 -12.10 0.29
CA ILE A 98 4.70 -12.36 -0.81
C ILE A 98 4.09 -11.93 -2.15
N GLY A 99 2.83 -12.25 -2.41
CA GLY A 99 2.13 -11.88 -3.65
C GLY A 99 2.09 -10.35 -3.84
N ALA A 100 1.69 -9.61 -2.81
CA ALA A 100 1.66 -8.16 -2.83
C ALA A 100 3.06 -7.55 -3.05
N ALA A 101 4.08 -8.06 -2.36
CA ALA A 101 5.47 -7.63 -2.58
C ALA A 101 5.95 -7.89 -4.01
N CYS A 102 5.68 -9.08 -4.55
CA CYS A 102 6.02 -9.42 -5.93
C CYS A 102 5.36 -8.48 -6.94
N ILE A 103 4.07 -8.17 -6.76
CA ILE A 103 3.33 -7.24 -7.62
C ILE A 103 3.94 -5.83 -7.52
N PHE A 104 4.24 -5.35 -6.31
CA PHE A 104 4.86 -4.05 -6.12
C PHE A 104 6.26 -3.96 -6.75
N PHE A 105 7.09 -4.98 -6.61
CA PHE A 105 8.38 -5.02 -7.32
C PHE A 105 8.21 -5.09 -8.82
N ALA A 106 7.29 -5.90 -9.33
CA ALA A 106 7.03 -6.00 -10.77
C ALA A 106 6.62 -4.65 -11.37
N PHE A 107 5.64 -3.95 -10.77
CA PHE A 107 5.24 -2.62 -11.21
C PHE A 107 6.34 -1.57 -10.97
N GLY A 108 7.06 -1.65 -9.86
CA GLY A 108 8.16 -0.74 -9.54
C GLY A 108 9.29 -0.84 -10.57
N ILE A 109 9.72 -2.05 -10.90
CA ILE A 109 10.71 -2.34 -11.94
C ILE A 109 10.18 -1.90 -13.29
N TYR A 110 8.96 -2.31 -13.68
CA TYR A 110 8.37 -1.96 -14.97
C TYR A 110 8.27 -0.43 -15.17
N LYS A 111 7.76 0.30 -14.18
CA LYS A 111 7.64 1.77 -14.23
C LYS A 111 9.00 2.47 -14.19
N THR A 112 9.97 1.89 -13.49
CA THR A 112 11.34 2.41 -13.49
C THR A 112 11.99 2.18 -14.84
N LEU A 113 11.93 0.97 -15.40
CA LEU A 113 12.51 0.67 -16.71
C LEU A 113 11.90 1.55 -17.80
N LEU A 114 10.58 1.64 -17.90
CA LEU A 114 9.91 2.50 -18.90
C LEU A 114 10.18 3.99 -18.71
N GLY A 115 10.26 4.46 -17.46
CA GLY A 115 10.44 5.87 -17.14
C GLY A 115 11.90 6.34 -17.11
N ALA A 116 12.84 5.43 -16.90
CA ALA A 116 14.22 5.78 -16.60
C ALA A 116 15.20 5.57 -17.77
N VAL A 117 14.73 5.07 -18.92
CA VAL A 117 15.52 5.05 -20.17
C VAL A 117 16.01 6.45 -20.58
N ASN A 118 15.31 7.51 -20.16
CA ASN A 118 15.63 8.91 -20.52
C ASN A 118 16.19 9.75 -19.36
N LEU A 119 16.52 9.16 -18.20
CA LEU A 119 17.00 9.92 -17.05
C LEU A 119 18.54 10.01 -17.00
N PRO A 120 19.11 11.16 -16.60
CA PRO A 120 20.55 11.30 -16.44
C PRO A 120 21.08 10.34 -15.36
N PRO A 121 22.34 9.85 -15.46
CA PRO A 121 22.91 8.86 -14.53
C PRO A 121 22.81 9.24 -13.03
N LEU A 122 22.84 10.54 -12.72
CA LEU A 122 22.68 11.05 -11.35
C LEU A 122 21.31 10.75 -10.74
N ALA A 123 20.24 10.71 -11.55
CA ALA A 123 18.89 10.41 -11.06
C ALA A 123 18.77 8.95 -10.58
N TRP A 124 19.53 8.04 -11.18
CA TRP A 124 19.66 6.67 -10.73
C TRP A 124 20.38 6.58 -9.39
N ILE A 125 21.47 7.32 -9.22
CA ILE A 125 22.25 7.37 -7.96
C ILE A 125 21.38 7.93 -6.83
N LEU A 126 20.65 9.03 -7.06
CA LEU A 126 19.70 9.58 -6.08
C LEU A 126 18.57 8.60 -5.77
N GLY A 127 18.04 7.90 -6.77
CA GLY A 127 16.99 6.89 -6.56
C GLY A 127 17.46 5.74 -5.68
N VAL A 128 18.66 5.23 -5.92
CA VAL A 128 19.29 4.18 -5.09
C VAL A 128 19.62 4.71 -3.69
N ALA A 129 20.10 5.96 -3.58
CA ALA A 129 20.35 6.59 -2.30
C ALA A 129 19.08 6.77 -1.46
N VAL A 130 17.96 7.16 -2.08
CA VAL A 130 16.65 7.25 -1.39
C VAL A 130 16.18 5.85 -0.94
N ILE A 131 16.29 4.84 -1.80
CA ILE A 131 15.98 3.45 -1.42
C ILE A 131 16.88 2.99 -0.25
N GLY A 132 18.16 3.33 -0.30
CA GLY A 132 19.15 3.01 0.75
C GLY A 132 18.91 3.78 2.06
N ILE A 133 18.47 5.03 2.00
CA ILE A 133 18.11 5.84 3.18
C ILE A 133 16.81 5.30 3.80
N VAL A 134 15.81 4.98 2.99
CA VAL A 134 14.56 4.35 3.46
C VAL A 134 14.87 2.98 4.08
N TYR A 135 15.71 2.18 3.42
CA TYR A 135 16.22 0.92 3.96
C TYR A 135 16.94 1.14 5.30
N HIS A 136 17.87 2.08 5.37
CA HIS A 136 18.65 2.35 6.58
C HIS A 136 17.80 2.88 7.74
N PHE A 137 16.84 3.78 7.46
CA PHE A 137 15.92 4.33 8.45
C PHE A 137 14.94 3.28 8.96
N MET A 138 14.46 2.39 8.08
CA MET A 138 13.66 1.23 8.47
C MET A 138 14.47 0.24 9.33
N PHE A 139 15.71 -0.10 8.94
CA PHE A 139 16.51 -1.06 9.70
C PHE A 139 17.08 -0.48 11.02
N ARG A 140 17.18 0.85 11.17
CA ARG A 140 17.60 1.48 12.43
C ARG A 140 16.56 1.51 13.54
N THR A 141 15.30 1.17 13.25
CA THR A 141 14.28 0.97 14.30
C THR A 141 14.29 -0.47 14.87
N GLN A 142 15.22 -1.32 14.43
CA GLN A 142 15.57 -2.55 15.15
C GLN A 142 16.74 -2.26 16.11
N SER A 143 16.61 -2.72 17.37
CA SER A 143 17.59 -2.67 18.48
C SER A 143 17.51 -1.39 19.35
N PRO A 144 17.12 -1.45 20.66
CA PRO A 144 17.51 -2.48 21.64
C PRO A 144 16.49 -2.79 22.77
N ALA A 145 15.17 -2.71 22.58
CA ALA A 145 14.22 -2.81 23.70
C ALA A 145 13.69 -4.23 24.01
N GLU A 146 13.79 -5.17 23.07
CA GLU A 146 13.18 -6.50 23.18
C GLU A 146 14.09 -7.51 23.92
N GLU A 147 15.41 -7.31 23.88
CA GLU A 147 16.39 -8.24 24.48
C GLU A 147 16.46 -8.10 26.02
N SER A 148 16.19 -6.92 26.56
CA SER A 148 16.20 -6.66 28.01
C SER A 148 15.00 -7.25 28.76
N ALA A 149 13.84 -7.42 28.11
CA ALA A 149 12.64 -7.93 28.76
C ALA A 149 12.61 -9.47 28.91
N VAL A 150 13.39 -10.18 28.08
CA VAL A 150 13.49 -11.65 28.13
C VAL A 150 14.47 -12.09 29.23
N HIS A 151 15.57 -11.35 29.42
CA HIS A 151 16.54 -11.66 30.47
C HIS A 151 16.02 -11.42 31.89
N GLU A 152 15.22 -10.37 32.13
CA GLU A 152 14.64 -10.10 33.45
C GLU A 152 13.60 -11.17 33.86
N LYS A 153 12.82 -11.70 32.91
CA LYS A 153 11.84 -12.76 33.20
C LYS A 153 12.46 -14.14 33.43
N ALA A 154 13.68 -14.37 32.93
CA ALA A 154 14.40 -15.63 33.09
C ALA A 154 15.18 -15.72 34.41
N GLU A 155 15.52 -14.59 35.04
CA GLU A 155 16.24 -14.55 36.32
C GLU A 155 15.29 -14.61 37.54
N VAL A 156 14.01 -14.31 37.34
CA VAL A 156 12.99 -14.26 38.41
C VAL A 156 12.13 -15.55 38.49
N ALA A 157 12.35 -16.52 37.59
CA ALA A 157 11.68 -17.83 37.57
C ALA A 157 12.62 -18.96 38.01
#